data_AF-A0A2A4CUQ8-F1
#
_entry.id   AF-A0A2A4CUQ8-F1
#
_cell.length_a   1.000
_cell.length_b   1.000
_cell.length_c   1.000
_cell.angle_alpha   90.00
_cell.angle_beta   90.00
_cell.angle_gamma   90.00
#
_symmetry.space_group_name_H-M   'P 1'
#
loop_
_entity.id
_entity.type
_entity.pdbx_description
1 polymer ?
#
loop_
_entity_poly.entity_id
_entity_poly.type
_entity_poly.pdbx_seq_one_letter_code
_entity_poly.pdbx_strand_id
1 'polypeptide(L)' 'MTKHIIDHNEPKAEGTRVKEFLDIDRKSGVHPAVKELSQRPADRGDTKTKEFLRIERGEEA' A
#
# COMPACT_ATOMS: atom_id res chain seq x y z
N MET A 1 44.68 32.17 9.09
CA MET A 1 44.24 30.91 9.71
C MET A 1 42.95 30.47 9.04
N THR A 2 43.00 29.39 8.28
CA THR A 2 41.82 28.78 7.63
C THR A 2 41.07 27.96 8.67
N LYS A 3 39.73 28.09 8.73
CA LYS A 3 38.90 27.37 9.70
C LYS A 3 38.98 25.85 9.49
N HIS A 4 38.84 25.07 10.56
CA HIS A 4 38.85 23.61 10.46
C HIS A 4 37.58 23.10 9.76
N ILE A 5 37.68 21.96 9.09
CA ILE A 5 36.56 21.35 8.32
C ILE A 5 35.31 21.14 9.21
N ILE A 6 35.50 20.86 10.50
CA ILE A 6 34.43 20.66 11.47
C ILE A 6 33.65 21.96 11.77
N ASP A 7 34.29 23.12 11.59
CA ASP A 7 33.65 24.44 11.78
C ASP A 7 32.89 24.90 10.53
N HIS A 8 32.93 24.12 9.45
CA HIS A 8 32.11 24.39 8.28
C HIS A 8 30.72 23.82 8.56
N ASN A 9 29.75 24.70 8.79
CA ASN A 9 28.35 24.33 8.74
C ASN A 9 28.04 23.89 7.31
N GLU A 10 28.11 22.58 7.04
CA GLU A 10 27.61 22.06 5.77
C GLU A 10 26.13 22.45 5.67
N PRO A 11 25.69 23.03 4.53
CA PRO A 11 24.28 23.26 4.31
C PRO A 11 23.61 21.88 4.32
N LYS A 12 22.82 21.61 5.37
CA LYS A 12 22.00 20.41 5.44
C LYS A 12 21.27 20.30 4.12
N ALA A 13 21.53 19.22 3.38
CA ALA A 13 20.91 18.98 2.09
C ALA A 13 19.42 18.62 2.29
N GLU A 14 18.63 19.59 2.76
CA GLU A 14 17.22 19.43 3.06
C GLU A 14 16.44 19.26 1.75
N GLY A 15 16.89 19.92 0.67
CA GLY A 15 16.25 19.84 -0.64
C GLY A 15 16.33 18.47 -1.32
N THR A 16 17.39 17.67 -1.08
CA THR A 16 17.48 16.29 -1.62
C THR A 16 16.59 15.33 -0.85
N ARG A 17 16.53 15.48 0.48
CA ARG A 17 15.64 14.69 1.34
C ARG A 17 14.17 14.93 1.04
N VAL A 18 13.76 16.17 0.77
CA VAL A 18 12.37 16.49 0.40
C VAL A 18 11.96 15.77 -0.90
N LYS A 19 12.84 15.68 -1.90
CA LYS A 19 12.55 14.92 -3.13
C LYS A 19 12.36 13.44 -2.84
N GLU A 20 13.21 12.85 -2.01
CA GLU A 20 13.10 11.44 -1.60
C GLU A 20 11.81 11.16 -0.82
N PHE A 21 11.43 12.03 0.11
CA PHE A 21 10.15 11.90 0.84
C PHE A 21 8.94 12.00 -0.09
N LEU A 22 8.95 12.93 -1.04
CA LEU A 22 7.89 13.03 -2.05
C LEU A 22 7.84 11.83 -2.98
N ASP A 23 8.99 11.24 -3.33
CA ASP A 23 9.05 10.02 -4.14
C ASP A 23 8.54 8.81 -3.36
N ILE A 24 8.82 8.73 -2.05
CA ILE A 24 8.23 7.71 -1.16
C ILE A 24 6.72 7.87 -1.11
N ASP A 25 6.20 9.09 -0.93
CA ASP A 25 4.75 9.34 -0.88
C ASP A 25 4.05 9.08 -2.22
N ARG A 26 4.67 9.43 -3.35
CA ARG A 26 4.13 9.06 -4.67
C ARG A 26 4.10 7.55 -4.89
N LYS A 27 5.07 6.83 -4.33
CA LYS A 27 5.17 5.36 -4.40
C LYS A 27 4.33 4.65 -3.32
N SER A 28 3.94 5.34 -2.24
CA SER A 28 3.15 4.79 -1.12
C SER A 28 1.67 4.63 -1.45
N GLY A 29 1.24 5.05 -2.65
CA GLY A 29 -0.07 4.72 -3.20
C GLY A 29 -0.30 3.21 -3.36
N VAL A 30 -1.55 2.82 -3.64
CA VAL A 30 -1.91 1.42 -3.86
C VAL A 30 -1.15 0.88 -5.08
N HIS A 31 -0.24 -0.07 -4.84
CA HIS A 31 0.58 -0.68 -5.88
C HIS A 31 -0.31 -1.25 -7.01
N PRO A 32 0.07 -1.11 -8.29
CA PRO A 32 -0.75 -1.58 -9.41
C PRO A 32 -1.21 -3.04 -9.28
N ALA A 33 -0.34 -3.93 -8.79
CA ALA A 33 -0.70 -5.32 -8.53
C ALA A 33 -1.79 -5.51 -7.45
N VAL A 34 -1.85 -4.62 -6.46
CA VAL A 34 -2.91 -4.64 -5.43
C VAL A 34 -4.23 -4.16 -6.02
N LYS A 35 -4.19 -3.15 -6.90
CA LYS A 35 -5.36 -2.67 -7.64
C LYS A 35 -5.88 -3.73 -8.62
N GLU A 36 -4.98 -4.46 -9.28
CA GLU A 36 -5.34 -5.57 -10.17
C GLU A 36 -5.95 -6.74 -9.39
N LEU A 37 -5.36 -7.09 -8.24
CA LEU A 37 -5.89 -8.14 -7.37
C LEU A 37 -7.28 -7.81 -6.81
N SER A 38 -7.54 -6.54 -6.47
CA SER A 38 -8.86 -6.11 -5.99
C SER A 38 -9.93 -6.06 -7.09
N GLN A 39 -9.53 -5.91 -8.34
CA GLN A 39 -10.42 -5.94 -9.51
C GLN A 39 -10.69 -7.35 -10.04
N ARG A 40 -9.84 -8.33 -9.68
CA ARG A 40 -10.03 -9.70 -10.12
C ARG A 40 -11.36 -10.23 -9.56
N PRO A 41 -12.26 -10.78 -10.40
CA PRO A 41 -13.44 -11.46 -9.90
C PRO A 41 -12.96 -12.60 -9.02
N ALA A 42 -13.15 -12.45 -7.72
CA ALA A 42 -12.96 -13.57 -6.82
C ALA A 42 -14.20 -14.45 -6.98
N ASP A 43 -14.02 -15.76 -7.18
CA ASP A 43 -15.09 -16.77 -7.06
C ASP A 43 -15.64 -16.87 -5.61
N ARG A 44 -15.61 -15.76 -4.86
CA ARG A 44 -16.35 -15.54 -3.61
C ARG A 44 -17.79 -15.16 -3.93
N GLY A 45 -18.40 -15.86 -4.88
CA GLY A 45 -19.78 -15.64 -5.29
C GLY A 45 -20.49 -16.97 -5.22
N ASP A 46 -21.43 -17.08 -4.30
CA ASP A 46 -22.50 -18.08 -4.24
C ASP A 46 -22.31 -19.32 -3.38
N THR A 47 -21.11 -19.80 -3.04
CA THR A 47 -21.04 -21.05 -2.25
C THR A 47 -21.63 -20.88 -0.85
N LYS A 48 -21.21 -19.83 -0.13
CA LYS A 48 -21.76 -19.54 1.21
C LYS A 48 -23.23 -19.11 1.17
N THR A 49 -23.62 -18.29 0.18
CA THR A 49 -25.01 -17.85 0.02
C THR A 49 -25.95 -19.00 -0.36
N LYS A 50 -25.51 -19.94 -1.19
CA LYS A 50 -26.24 -21.19 -1.49
C LYS A 50 -26.35 -22.08 -0.26
N GLU A 51 -25.30 -22.17 0.54
CA GLU A 51 -25.29 -22.93 1.80
C GLU A 51 -26.27 -22.35 2.82
N PHE A 52 -26.29 -21.02 3.02
CA PHE A 52 -27.28 -20.36 3.86
C PHE A 52 -28.71 -20.62 3.38
N LEU A 53 -28.97 -20.50 2.08
CA LEU A 53 -30.29 -20.80 1.50
C LEU A 53 -30.69 -22.27 1.66
N ARG A 54 -29.73 -23.19 1.60
CA ARG A 54 -29.97 -24.62 1.79
C ARG A 54 -30.42 -24.91 3.22
N ILE A 55 -29.75 -24.31 4.21
CA ILE A 55 -30.11 -24.41 5.63
C ILE A 55 -31.50 -23.80 5.87
N GLU A 56 -31.78 -22.59 5.34
CA GLU A 56 -33.11 -21.97 5.48
C GLU A 56 -34.24 -22.80 4.87
N ARG A 57 -33.95 -23.57 3.81
CA ARG A 57 -34.91 -24.48 3.16
C ARG A 57 -35.09 -25.81 3.90
N GLY A 58 -34.34 -26.05 4.99
CA GLY A 58 -34.37 -27.32 5.71
C GLY A 58 -33.76 -28.49 4.93
N GLU A 59 -32.96 -28.20 3.91
CA GLU A 59 -32.21 -29.21 3.15
C GLU A 59 -30.90 -29.55 3.88
N GLU A 60 -31.02 -29.99 5.13
CA GLU A 60 -29.90 -30.57 5.87
C GLU A 60 -29.47 -31.87 5.18
N ALA A 61 -28.15 -32.08 5.06
CA ALA A 61 -27.57 -33.36 4.66
C ALA A 61 -27.39 -34.25 5.89
#